data_AF-A0A4Y3VA12-F1
#
_entry.id   AF-A0A4Y3VA12-F1
#
_cell.length_a   1.000
_cell.length_b   1.000
_cell.length_c   1.000
_cell.angle_alpha   90.00
_cell.angle_beta   90.00
_cell.angle_gamma   90.00
#
_symmetry.space_group_name_H-M   'P 1'
#
loop_
_entity.id
_entity.type
_entity.pdbx_description
1 polymer ?
#
loop_
_entity_poly.entity_id
_entity_poly.type
_entity_poly.pdbx_seq_one_letter_code
_entity_poly.pdbx_strand_id
1 'polypeptide(L)'
;MNVRANETGESENNPEPAVSILDAVVCVHFAGANLVDVLLRALDFAGWQIHVPHEVCEEVKGKDLKFPGLRRRWAAVERSPRINVLPELTLISSDPDLIDRFSEIRDSDFESAHEQRQHLGECVVVAHGSYLAERGRTVYVGMDDRDGQRMAARYGLDCFTVEDVMHYAVHADCFPDLAALKATWDRLRKFGDGLPPFDQTELPDTWQEYRSGG
;
A
#
# COMPACT_ATOMS: atom_id res chain seq x y z
N MET A 1 17.99 3.96 -58.62
CA MET A 1 18.63 4.53 -57.42
C MET A 1 17.50 5.10 -56.56
N ASN A 2 16.94 4.28 -55.67
CA ASN A 2 15.80 4.68 -54.84
C ASN A 2 16.15 4.46 -53.39
N VAL A 3 16.03 5.55 -52.64
CA VAL A 3 16.17 5.69 -51.20
C VAL A 3 15.15 4.77 -50.52
N ARG A 4 15.61 3.91 -49.60
CA ARG A 4 14.75 3.36 -48.54
C ARG A 4 15.29 3.89 -47.23
N ALA A 5 14.52 4.79 -46.64
CA ALA A 5 14.69 5.24 -45.27
C ALA A 5 14.51 4.06 -44.33
N ASN A 6 15.42 3.93 -43.37
CA ASN A 6 15.24 3.12 -42.18
C ASN A 6 14.22 3.82 -41.28
N GLU A 7 13.07 3.20 -41.05
CA GLU A 7 12.20 3.52 -39.92
C GLU A 7 12.70 2.70 -38.73
N THR A 8 13.56 3.31 -37.92
CA THR A 8 13.85 2.84 -36.56
C THR A 8 12.61 3.08 -35.71
N GLY A 9 11.92 1.99 -35.35
CA GLY A 9 10.88 2.01 -34.33
C GLY A 9 11.50 2.41 -32.99
N GLU A 10 11.26 3.65 -32.57
CA GLU A 10 11.41 4.07 -31.20
C GLU A 10 10.36 3.31 -30.39
N SER A 11 10.80 2.35 -29.57
CA SER A 11 10.00 1.81 -28.49
C SER A 11 9.68 2.98 -27.57
N GLU A 12 8.44 3.46 -27.58
CA GLU A 12 7.93 4.40 -26.59
C GLU A 12 8.24 3.83 -25.19
N ASN A 13 9.23 4.42 -24.53
CA ASN A 13 9.56 4.15 -23.13
C ASN A 13 8.39 4.65 -22.28
N ASN A 14 7.33 3.85 -22.19
CA ASN A 14 6.30 4.09 -21.20
C ASN A 14 6.92 3.72 -19.84
N PRO A 15 7.16 4.68 -18.92
CA PRO A 15 7.72 4.35 -17.63
C PRO A 15 6.83 3.32 -16.94
N GLU A 16 7.45 2.31 -16.32
CA GLU A 16 6.70 1.33 -15.55
C GLU A 16 5.87 2.07 -14.48
N PRO A 17 4.61 1.67 -14.26
CA PRO A 17 3.77 2.31 -13.25
C PRO A 17 4.44 2.22 -11.87
N ALA A 18 4.23 3.26 -11.07
CA ALA A 18 4.69 3.27 -9.70
C ALA A 18 4.05 2.13 -8.90
N VAL A 19 4.74 1.67 -7.87
CA VAL A 19 4.29 0.58 -7.00
C VAL A 19 3.87 1.14 -5.66
N SER A 20 2.75 0.64 -5.15
CA SER A 20 2.34 0.81 -3.76
C SER A 20 2.53 -0.51 -3.02
N ILE A 21 3.17 -0.49 -1.86
CA ILE A 21 3.35 -1.68 -1.01
C ILE A 21 2.61 -1.44 0.30
N LEU A 22 1.58 -2.24 0.57
CA LEU A 22 0.69 -2.01 1.72
C LEU A 22 1.19 -2.72 2.97
N ASP A 23 1.13 -2.01 4.10
CA ASP A 23 1.22 -2.61 5.44
C ASP A 23 -0.10 -3.26 5.88
N ALA A 24 -0.05 -3.94 7.03
CA ALA A 24 -1.23 -4.56 7.60
C ALA A 24 -2.25 -3.55 8.12
N VAL A 25 -1.83 -2.34 8.51
CA VAL A 25 -2.73 -1.34 9.10
C VAL A 25 -3.69 -0.80 8.05
N VAL A 26 -3.17 -0.37 6.89
CA VAL A 26 -3.99 0.06 5.74
C VAL A 26 -4.93 -1.08 5.32
N CYS A 27 -4.41 -2.30 5.18
CA CYS A 27 -5.21 -3.45 4.80
C CYS A 27 -6.35 -3.75 5.79
N VAL A 28 -6.08 -3.68 7.09
CA VAL A 28 -7.09 -3.93 8.14
C VAL A 28 -8.19 -2.86 8.11
N HIS A 29 -7.86 -1.58 7.96
CA HIS A 29 -8.85 -0.52 7.89
C HIS A 29 -9.84 -0.76 6.75
N PHE A 30 -9.35 -0.93 5.52
CA PHE A 30 -10.21 -1.08 4.34
C PHE A 30 -10.91 -2.44 4.26
N ALA A 31 -10.20 -3.54 4.52
CA ALA A 31 -10.82 -4.86 4.48
C ALA A 31 -11.76 -5.09 5.68
N GLY A 32 -11.39 -4.60 6.86
CA GLY A 32 -12.23 -4.64 8.05
C GLY A 32 -13.55 -3.90 7.82
N ALA A 33 -13.48 -2.69 7.29
CA ALA A 33 -14.65 -1.87 6.99
C ALA A 33 -15.44 -2.31 5.75
N ASN A 34 -14.98 -3.32 5.00
CA ASN A 34 -15.57 -3.73 3.71
C ASN A 34 -15.60 -2.57 2.69
N LEU A 35 -14.46 -1.92 2.52
CA LEU A 35 -14.22 -0.74 1.67
C LEU A 35 -13.04 -0.95 0.72
N VAL A 36 -12.68 -2.20 0.42
CA VAL A 36 -11.52 -2.51 -0.43
C VAL A 36 -11.69 -1.91 -1.83
N ASP A 37 -12.90 -1.85 -2.38
CA ASP A 37 -13.12 -1.21 -3.68
C ASP A 37 -12.75 0.29 -3.67
N VAL A 38 -12.89 0.98 -2.53
CA VAL A 38 -12.46 2.37 -2.35
C VAL A 38 -10.93 2.45 -2.40
N LEU A 39 -10.22 1.58 -1.65
CA LEU A 39 -8.77 1.47 -1.71
C LEU A 39 -8.27 1.19 -3.13
N LEU A 40 -8.87 0.21 -3.81
CA LEU A 40 -8.48 -0.17 -5.16
C LEU A 40 -8.69 0.98 -6.16
N ARG A 41 -9.82 1.68 -6.09
CA ARG A 41 -10.09 2.84 -6.97
C ARG A 41 -9.18 4.02 -6.68
N ALA A 42 -8.87 4.27 -5.41
CA ALA A 42 -7.98 5.34 -4.98
C ALA A 42 -6.55 5.13 -5.51
N LEU A 43 -5.98 3.94 -5.31
CA LEU A 43 -4.62 3.65 -5.76
C LEU A 43 -4.52 3.52 -7.28
N ASP A 44 -5.60 3.09 -7.95
CA ASP A 44 -5.71 3.09 -9.40
C ASP A 44 -5.77 4.52 -9.97
N PHE A 45 -6.50 5.43 -9.32
CA PHE A 45 -6.49 6.85 -9.66
C PHE A 45 -5.09 7.47 -9.51
N ALA A 46 -4.33 7.05 -8.49
CA ALA A 46 -2.93 7.45 -8.34
C ALA A 46 -1.99 6.81 -9.40
N GLY A 47 -2.48 5.86 -10.19
CA GLY A 47 -1.71 5.15 -11.21
C GLY A 47 -0.76 4.11 -10.64
N TRP A 48 -1.04 3.57 -9.45
CA TRP A 48 -0.13 2.68 -8.74
C TRP A 48 -0.52 1.21 -8.86
N GLN A 49 0.46 0.35 -9.11
CA GLN A 49 0.31 -1.10 -8.94
C GLN A 49 0.28 -1.43 -7.45
N ILE A 50 -0.66 -2.29 -7.04
CA ILE A 50 -0.85 -2.61 -5.62
C ILE A 50 -0.15 -3.90 -5.29
N HIS A 51 0.78 -3.84 -4.34
CA HIS A 51 1.54 -4.98 -3.84
C HIS A 51 1.26 -5.16 -2.35
N VAL A 52 1.13 -6.40 -1.92
CA VAL A 52 0.99 -6.72 -0.49
C VAL A 52 1.90 -7.90 -0.16
N PRO A 53 2.83 -7.77 0.79
CA PRO A 53 3.66 -8.89 1.22
C PRO A 53 2.84 -10.04 1.80
N HIS A 54 3.34 -11.27 1.67
CA HIS A 54 2.69 -12.46 2.22
C HIS A 54 2.50 -12.36 3.74
N GLU A 55 3.53 -11.89 4.44
CA GLU A 55 3.58 -11.73 5.89
C GLU A 55 2.52 -10.73 6.36
N VAL A 56 2.32 -9.66 5.59
CA VAL A 56 1.24 -8.69 5.81
C VAL A 56 -0.12 -9.37 5.62
N CYS A 57 -0.30 -10.18 4.58
CA CYS A 57 -1.54 -10.92 4.36
C CYS A 57 -1.88 -11.86 5.54
N GLU A 58 -0.87 -12.57 6.07
CA GLU A 58 -1.05 -13.43 7.23
C GLU A 58 -1.34 -12.65 8.51
N GLU A 59 -0.71 -11.48 8.70
CA GLU A 59 -1.03 -10.58 9.81
C GLU A 59 -2.49 -10.09 9.76
N VAL A 60 -2.96 -9.67 8.58
CA VAL A 60 -4.36 -9.23 8.38
C VAL A 60 -5.33 -10.37 8.71
N LYS A 61 -5.07 -11.60 8.23
CA LYS A 61 -5.89 -12.78 8.57
C LYS A 61 -5.83 -13.11 10.06
N GLY A 62 -4.68 -12.92 10.70
CA GLY A 62 -4.49 -13.16 12.13
C GLY A 62 -5.32 -12.23 13.03
N LYS A 63 -5.71 -11.06 12.52
CA LYS A 63 -6.55 -10.08 13.24
C LYS A 63 -8.05 -10.39 13.20
N ASP A 64 -8.49 -11.52 12.63
CA ASP A 64 -9.92 -11.91 12.56
C ASP A 64 -10.60 -12.05 13.93
N LEU A 65 -9.84 -12.44 14.97
CA LEU A 65 -10.34 -12.48 16.34
C LEU A 65 -10.69 -11.09 16.88
N LYS A 66 -9.89 -10.07 16.54
CA LYS A 66 -10.17 -8.65 16.90
C LYS A 66 -11.26 -8.07 16.00
N PHE A 67 -11.29 -8.48 14.73
CA PHE A 67 -12.20 -7.95 13.70
C PHE A 67 -12.93 -9.08 12.95
N PRO A 68 -14.07 -9.56 13.46
CA PRO A 68 -14.75 -10.72 12.89
C PRO A 68 -15.06 -10.59 11.38
N GLY A 69 -14.72 -11.66 10.66
CA GLY A 69 -14.95 -11.78 9.21
C GLY A 69 -13.88 -11.10 8.36
N LEU A 70 -12.87 -10.47 8.96
CA LEU A 70 -11.73 -9.87 8.26
C LEU A 70 -11.00 -10.93 7.42
N ARG A 71 -10.77 -12.14 7.95
CA ARG A 71 -10.11 -13.24 7.21
C ARG A 71 -10.86 -13.57 5.92
N ARG A 72 -12.19 -13.66 5.99
CA ARG A 72 -13.03 -13.95 4.82
C ARG A 72 -12.98 -12.82 3.80
N ARG A 73 -13.08 -11.56 4.27
CA ARG A 73 -13.01 -10.38 3.39
C ARG A 73 -11.65 -10.31 2.71
N TRP A 74 -10.57 -10.41 3.47
CA TRP A 74 -9.20 -10.41 2.95
C TRP A 74 -8.92 -11.54 1.95
N ALA A 75 -9.40 -12.75 2.21
CA ALA A 75 -9.25 -13.84 1.24
C ALA A 75 -9.92 -13.55 -0.12
N ALA A 76 -10.99 -12.73 -0.16
CA ALA A 76 -11.58 -12.29 -1.43
C ALA A 76 -10.68 -11.26 -2.14
N VAL A 77 -10.03 -10.39 -1.35
CA VAL A 77 -9.07 -9.38 -1.82
C VAL A 77 -7.86 -10.03 -2.49
N GLU A 78 -7.28 -11.07 -1.89
CA GLU A 78 -6.13 -11.80 -2.44
C GLU A 78 -6.40 -12.46 -3.81
N ARG A 79 -7.67 -12.73 -4.13
CA ARG A 79 -8.07 -13.29 -5.43
C ARG A 79 -8.31 -12.23 -6.49
N SER A 80 -8.27 -10.95 -6.11
CA SER A 80 -8.46 -9.85 -7.03
C SER A 80 -7.26 -9.74 -7.97
N PRO A 81 -7.46 -9.64 -9.29
CA PRO A 81 -6.36 -9.40 -10.23
C PRO A 81 -5.73 -8.00 -10.07
N ARG A 82 -6.36 -7.12 -9.26
CA ARG A 82 -5.87 -5.77 -8.98
C ARG A 82 -4.82 -5.71 -7.88
N ILE A 83 -4.56 -6.84 -7.21
CA ILE A 83 -3.57 -6.95 -6.14
C ILE A 83 -2.56 -8.02 -6.49
N ASN A 84 -1.29 -7.67 -6.39
CA ASN A 84 -0.19 -8.61 -6.49
C ASN A 84 0.28 -8.96 -5.07
N VAL A 85 0.00 -10.18 -4.63
CA VAL A 85 0.55 -10.67 -3.37
C VAL A 85 2.01 -11.07 -3.64
N LEU A 86 2.94 -10.43 -2.94
CA LEU A 86 4.36 -10.77 -3.06
C LEU A 86 4.61 -12.13 -2.36
N PRO A 87 5.53 -12.96 -2.89
CA PRO A 87 5.86 -14.25 -2.28
C PRO A 87 6.36 -14.10 -0.84
N GLU A 88 6.19 -15.15 -0.04
CA GLU A 88 6.79 -15.27 1.29
C GLU A 88 8.31 -15.10 1.22
N LEU A 89 8.87 -14.36 2.17
CA LEU A 89 10.29 -14.22 2.35
C LEU A 89 10.87 -15.53 2.90
N THR A 90 11.72 -16.18 2.11
CA THR A 90 12.46 -17.36 2.54
C THR A 90 13.87 -17.35 1.97
N LEU A 91 14.82 -17.91 2.70
CA LEU A 91 16.21 -18.06 2.22
C LEU A 91 16.34 -18.89 0.93
N ILE A 92 15.34 -19.71 0.60
CA ILE A 92 15.38 -20.65 -0.52
C ILE A 92 14.88 -19.99 -1.81
N SER A 93 13.80 -19.22 -1.72
CA SER A 93 13.07 -18.72 -2.90
C SER A 93 13.21 -17.22 -3.12
N SER A 94 13.62 -16.46 -2.11
CA SER A 94 13.75 -15.00 -2.23
C SER A 94 15.10 -14.61 -2.82
N ASP A 95 15.14 -13.44 -3.45
CA ASP A 95 16.39 -12.85 -3.92
C ASP A 95 17.31 -12.56 -2.72
N PRO A 96 18.60 -12.95 -2.77
CA PRO A 96 19.55 -12.67 -1.70
C PRO A 96 19.65 -11.20 -1.30
N ASP A 97 19.56 -10.27 -2.26
CA ASP A 97 19.64 -8.83 -1.97
C ASP A 97 18.45 -8.36 -1.10
N LEU A 98 17.27 -8.96 -1.32
CA LEU A 98 16.08 -8.68 -0.54
C LEU A 98 16.20 -9.25 0.88
N ILE A 99 16.75 -10.45 1.01
CA ILE A 99 17.04 -11.10 2.30
C ILE A 99 18.04 -10.27 3.11
N ASP A 100 19.12 -9.82 2.46
CA ASP A 100 20.14 -8.98 3.08
C ASP A 100 19.54 -7.65 3.54
N ARG A 101 18.70 -7.02 2.69
CA ARG A 101 18.01 -5.78 3.05
C ARG A 101 17.08 -5.95 4.24
N PHE A 102 16.29 -7.03 4.27
CA PHE A 102 15.43 -7.33 5.40
C PHE A 102 16.23 -7.54 6.69
N SER A 103 17.32 -8.30 6.61
CA SER A 103 18.21 -8.56 7.75
C SER A 103 18.86 -7.28 8.27
N GLU A 104 19.29 -6.39 7.37
CA GLU A 104 19.84 -5.06 7.71
C GLU A 104 18.81 -4.18 8.44
N ILE A 105 17.58 -4.09 7.91
CA ILE A 105 16.49 -3.32 8.54
C ILE A 105 16.20 -3.82 9.96
N ARG A 106 16.30 -5.13 10.15
CA ARG A 106 16.01 -5.82 11.42
C ARG A 106 17.20 -5.89 12.37
N ASP A 107 18.39 -5.45 11.94
CA ASP A 107 19.64 -5.53 12.68
C ASP A 107 19.88 -6.94 13.30
N SER A 108 19.57 -7.97 12.54
CA SER A 108 19.69 -9.38 12.96
C SER A 108 19.79 -10.33 11.77
N ASP A 109 20.26 -11.55 11.99
CA ASP A 109 20.24 -12.58 10.94
C ASP A 109 18.80 -12.92 10.53
N PHE A 110 18.63 -13.39 9.29
CA PHE A 110 17.30 -13.61 8.70
C PHE A 110 16.39 -14.50 9.56
N GLU A 111 16.90 -15.60 10.12
CA GLU A 111 16.08 -16.53 10.90
C GLU A 111 15.56 -15.84 12.17
N SER A 112 16.46 -15.21 12.92
CA SER A 112 16.10 -14.42 14.11
C SER A 112 15.16 -13.26 13.77
N ALA A 113 15.41 -12.57 12.67
CA ALA A 113 14.65 -11.43 12.21
C ALA A 113 13.20 -11.80 11.85
N HIS A 114 13.02 -12.93 11.17
CA HIS A 114 11.72 -13.40 10.68
C HIS A 114 10.86 -14.01 11.80
N GLU A 115 11.46 -14.64 12.82
CA GLU A 115 10.72 -15.17 13.98
C GLU A 115 10.13 -14.06 14.88
N GLN A 116 10.77 -12.89 14.89
CA GLN A 116 10.33 -11.74 15.68
C GLN A 116 9.12 -11.06 15.03
N ARG A 117 7.92 -11.38 15.53
CA ARG A 117 6.66 -10.81 15.04
C ARG A 117 6.49 -9.30 15.21
N GLN A 118 7.22 -8.70 16.14
CA GLN A 118 7.11 -7.27 16.38
C GLN A 118 7.61 -6.51 15.13
N HIS A 119 6.80 -5.58 14.60
CA HIS A 119 7.09 -4.80 13.40
C HIS A 119 7.44 -5.63 12.15
N LEU A 120 7.10 -6.92 12.10
CA LEU A 120 7.44 -7.77 10.95
C LEU A 120 6.85 -7.19 9.65
N GLY A 121 5.56 -6.84 9.64
CA GLY A 121 4.90 -6.25 8.48
C GLY A 121 5.58 -4.97 7.99
N GLU A 122 5.89 -4.04 8.90
CA GLU A 122 6.56 -2.78 8.56
C GLU A 122 7.95 -3.02 7.94
N CYS A 123 8.75 -3.90 8.54
CA CYS A 123 10.10 -4.19 8.04
C CYS A 123 10.08 -4.89 6.68
N VAL A 124 9.14 -5.81 6.46
CA VAL A 124 8.97 -6.48 5.16
C VAL A 124 8.55 -5.49 4.07
N VAL A 125 7.64 -4.56 4.40
CA VAL A 125 7.23 -3.49 3.47
C VAL A 125 8.41 -2.60 3.08
N VAL A 126 9.24 -2.17 4.05
CA VAL A 126 10.45 -1.36 3.76
C VAL A 126 11.49 -2.16 2.99
N ALA A 127 11.69 -3.43 3.31
CA ALA A 127 12.63 -4.30 2.60
C ALA A 127 12.26 -4.42 1.11
N HIS A 128 11.01 -4.78 0.81
CA HIS A 128 10.54 -4.82 -0.58
C HIS A 128 10.58 -3.45 -1.25
N GLY A 129 10.20 -2.39 -0.54
CA GLY A 129 10.18 -1.05 -1.11
C GLY A 129 11.57 -0.58 -1.50
N SER A 130 12.53 -0.73 -0.60
CA SER A 130 13.93 -0.36 -0.84
C SER A 130 14.54 -1.21 -1.95
N TYR A 131 14.27 -2.51 -1.96
CA TYR A 131 14.74 -3.44 -2.98
C TYR A 131 14.26 -3.07 -4.39
N LEU A 132 12.99 -2.66 -4.53
CA LEU A 132 12.42 -2.22 -5.80
C LEU A 132 12.90 -0.82 -6.21
N ALA A 133 13.03 0.09 -5.24
CA ALA A 133 13.52 1.45 -5.49
C ALA A 133 14.96 1.44 -6.04
N GLU A 134 15.83 0.60 -5.49
CA GLU A 134 17.22 0.42 -5.98
C GLU A 134 17.29 -0.12 -7.41
N ARG A 135 16.23 -0.81 -7.87
CA ARG A 135 16.08 -1.30 -9.23
C ARG A 135 15.39 -0.29 -10.16
N GLY A 136 15.26 0.96 -9.73
CA GLY A 136 14.75 2.07 -10.52
C GLY A 136 13.23 2.18 -10.57
N ARG A 137 12.50 1.48 -9.68
CA ARG A 137 11.04 1.63 -9.57
C ARG A 137 10.70 2.83 -8.69
N THR A 138 9.68 3.58 -9.09
CA THR A 138 9.01 4.52 -8.18
C THR A 138 8.16 3.72 -7.20
N VAL A 139 8.40 3.88 -5.90
CA VAL A 139 7.75 3.10 -4.85
C VAL A 139 7.18 4.01 -3.77
N TYR A 140 5.93 3.73 -3.39
CA TYR A 140 5.24 4.31 -2.25
C TYR A 140 4.90 3.20 -1.25
N VAL A 141 5.13 3.43 0.04
CA VAL A 141 4.81 2.46 1.09
C VAL A 141 3.63 2.93 1.95
N GLY A 142 2.64 2.07 2.13
CA GLY A 142 1.48 2.35 2.97
C GLY A 142 1.87 2.19 4.43
N MET A 143 1.99 3.29 5.18
CA MET A 143 2.40 3.31 6.58
C MET A 143 1.65 4.38 7.37
N ASP A 144 0.82 3.94 8.32
CA ASP A 144 -0.05 4.83 9.09
C ASP A 144 0.58 5.30 10.41
N ASP A 145 1.65 4.64 10.88
CA ASP A 145 2.35 4.99 12.12
C ASP A 145 3.67 5.74 11.87
N ARG A 146 4.05 6.58 12.85
CA ARG A 146 5.24 7.43 12.73
C ARG A 146 6.54 6.65 12.75
N ASP A 147 6.59 5.47 13.36
CA ASP A 147 7.83 4.71 13.52
C ASP A 147 8.16 4.01 12.20
N GLY A 148 7.15 3.40 11.58
CA GLY A 148 7.21 2.92 10.20
C GLY A 148 7.64 4.00 9.22
N GLN A 149 6.98 5.17 9.23
CA GLN A 149 7.35 6.28 8.33
C GLN A 149 8.80 6.74 8.51
N ARG A 150 9.30 6.80 9.75
CA ARG A 150 10.71 7.13 10.01
C ARG A 150 11.66 6.05 9.51
N MET A 151 11.25 4.77 9.59
CA MET A 151 12.02 3.67 9.04
C MET A 151 12.10 3.76 7.50
N ALA A 152 10.96 3.93 6.82
CA ALA A 152 10.90 4.11 5.37
C ALA A 152 11.73 5.29 4.87
N ALA A 153 11.67 6.43 5.56
CA ALA A 153 12.45 7.63 5.22
C ALA A 153 13.97 7.40 5.26
N ARG A 154 14.49 6.51 6.13
CA ARG A 154 15.92 6.16 6.16
C ARG A 154 16.37 5.48 4.87
N TYR A 155 15.46 4.83 4.17
CA TYR A 155 15.69 4.16 2.89
C TYR A 155 15.21 4.99 1.69
N GLY A 156 14.90 6.27 1.91
CA GLY A 156 14.47 7.19 0.84
C GLY A 156 13.12 6.84 0.22
N LEU A 157 12.25 6.15 0.97
CA LEU A 157 10.92 5.75 0.51
C LEU A 157 9.86 6.78 0.92
N ASP A 158 9.01 7.14 -0.03
CA ASP A 158 7.84 7.97 0.22
C ASP A 158 6.71 7.11 0.83
N CYS A 159 6.06 7.66 1.85
CA CYS A 159 4.97 7.00 2.55
C CYS A 159 3.62 7.59 2.14
N PHE A 160 2.57 6.79 2.26
CA PHE A 160 1.19 7.25 2.27
C PHE A 160 0.42 6.58 3.40
N THR A 161 -0.61 7.27 3.89
CA THR A 161 -1.44 6.90 5.04
C THR A 161 -2.84 6.47 4.60
N VAL A 162 -3.67 6.02 5.54
CA VAL A 162 -5.10 5.79 5.26
C VAL A 162 -5.80 7.09 4.84
N GLU A 163 -5.39 8.24 5.40
CA GLU A 163 -5.93 9.55 5.02
C GLU A 163 -5.59 9.88 3.56
N ASP A 164 -4.34 9.68 3.13
CA ASP A 164 -3.91 9.89 1.74
C ASP A 164 -4.72 9.06 0.75
N VAL A 165 -4.99 7.77 1.07
CA VAL A 165 -5.87 6.92 0.25
C VAL A 165 -7.26 7.53 0.12
N MET A 166 -7.77 8.16 1.18
CA MET A 166 -9.09 8.80 1.17
C MET A 166 -9.09 10.10 0.35
N HIS A 167 -8.00 10.87 0.35
CA HIS A 167 -7.83 11.99 -0.58
C HIS A 167 -7.88 11.51 -2.04
N TYR A 168 -7.12 10.46 -2.38
CA TYR A 168 -7.20 9.87 -3.73
C TYR A 168 -8.59 9.34 -4.05
N ALA A 169 -9.29 8.74 -3.08
CA ALA A 169 -10.66 8.25 -3.27
C ALA A 169 -11.66 9.37 -3.60
N VAL A 170 -11.49 10.56 -3.01
CA VAL A 170 -12.29 11.75 -3.36
C VAL A 170 -12.08 12.10 -4.83
N HIS A 171 -10.82 12.21 -5.27
CA HIS A 171 -10.51 12.53 -6.67
C HIS A 171 -10.88 11.40 -7.66
N ALA A 172 -10.94 10.16 -7.18
CA ALA A 172 -11.41 9.00 -7.93
C ALA A 172 -12.94 8.89 -8.03
N ASP A 173 -13.69 9.91 -7.58
CA ASP A 173 -15.16 9.96 -7.58
C ASP A 173 -15.80 8.76 -6.86
N CYS A 174 -15.25 8.41 -5.68
CA CYS A 174 -15.77 7.31 -4.87
C CYS A 174 -16.98 7.69 -4.01
N PHE A 175 -17.26 8.99 -3.84
CA PHE A 175 -18.27 9.48 -2.92
C PHE A 175 -19.25 10.43 -3.60
N PRO A 176 -20.57 10.23 -3.42
CA PRO A 176 -21.57 11.12 -4.00
C PRO A 176 -21.68 12.47 -3.27
N ASP A 177 -21.35 12.50 -1.97
CA ASP A 177 -21.44 13.69 -1.13
C ASP A 177 -20.49 13.62 0.09
N LEU A 178 -20.37 14.74 0.80
CA LEU A 178 -19.55 14.85 2.03
C LEU A 178 -20.04 13.93 3.15
N ALA A 179 -21.35 13.66 3.21
CA ALA A 179 -21.91 12.79 4.24
C ALA A 179 -21.48 11.33 4.02
N ALA A 180 -21.43 10.88 2.78
CA ALA A 180 -20.92 9.56 2.39
C ALA A 180 -19.42 9.44 2.64
N LEU A 181 -18.62 10.48 2.34
CA LEU A 181 -17.20 10.53 2.68
C LEU A 181 -16.99 10.40 4.20
N LYS A 182 -17.68 11.21 5.00
CA LYS A 182 -17.62 11.14 6.47
C LYS A 182 -18.04 9.78 7.00
N ALA A 183 -19.16 9.22 6.51
CA ALA A 183 -19.63 7.91 6.93
C ALA A 183 -18.64 6.79 6.58
N THR A 184 -17.91 6.93 5.47
CA THR A 184 -16.84 6.01 5.07
C THR A 184 -15.65 6.12 6.02
N TRP A 185 -15.19 7.34 6.32
CA TRP A 185 -14.12 7.59 7.30
C TRP A 185 -14.46 7.01 8.68
N ASP A 186 -15.66 7.30 9.20
CA ASP A 186 -16.13 6.78 10.49
C ASP A 186 -16.26 5.25 10.53
N ARG A 187 -16.39 4.58 9.37
CA ARG A 187 -16.32 3.12 9.28
C ARG A 187 -14.88 2.63 9.34
N LEU A 188 -13.95 3.26 8.61
CA LEU A 188 -12.53 2.90 8.65
C LEU A 188 -11.99 2.97 10.08
N ARG A 189 -12.29 4.06 10.81
CA ARG A 189 -11.88 4.28 12.21
C ARG A 189 -12.24 3.17 13.20
N LYS A 190 -13.15 2.27 12.86
CA LYS A 190 -13.51 1.12 13.71
C LYS A 190 -12.53 -0.05 13.59
N PHE A 191 -11.59 0.00 12.64
CA PHE A 191 -10.72 -1.10 12.25
C PHE A 191 -9.26 -0.70 12.28
N GLY A 192 -8.73 -0.53 13.48
CA GLY A 192 -7.39 -0.02 13.69
C GLY A 192 -7.41 0.97 14.84
N ASP A 193 -6.23 1.46 15.20
CA ASP A 193 -6.06 2.49 16.22
C ASP A 193 -5.35 3.67 15.53
N GLY A 194 -5.61 4.90 15.96
CA GLY A 194 -4.83 6.08 15.52
C GLY A 194 -5.52 7.04 14.55
N LEU A 195 -6.58 6.63 13.84
CA LEU A 195 -7.27 7.55 12.93
C LEU A 195 -8.06 8.66 13.65
N PRO A 196 -7.80 9.95 13.37
CA PRO A 196 -8.45 11.06 14.03
C PRO A 196 -9.94 11.18 13.64
N PRO A 197 -10.75 11.89 14.44
CA PRO A 197 -12.09 12.31 14.04
C PRO A 197 -12.11 13.01 12.67
N PHE A 198 -13.18 12.85 11.90
CA PHE A 198 -13.29 13.40 10.54
C PHE A 198 -13.07 14.92 10.46
N ASP A 199 -13.52 15.66 11.47
CA ASP A 199 -13.35 17.12 11.59
C ASP A 199 -11.92 17.55 11.94
N GLN A 200 -11.03 16.60 12.21
CA GLN A 200 -9.60 16.81 12.46
C GLN A 200 -8.72 16.32 11.29
N THR A 201 -9.33 15.92 10.18
CA THR A 201 -8.66 15.54 8.92
C THR A 201 -8.71 16.68 7.91
N GLU A 202 -7.93 16.58 6.84
CA GLU A 202 -7.99 17.51 5.70
C GLU A 202 -9.06 17.12 4.66
N LEU A 203 -9.75 15.99 4.87
CA LEU A 203 -10.78 15.45 3.97
C LEU A 203 -11.99 16.40 3.74
N PRO A 204 -12.51 17.15 4.73
CA PRO A 204 -13.60 18.10 4.49
C PRO A 204 -13.21 19.19 3.50
N ASP A 205 -11.98 19.70 3.59
CA ASP A 205 -11.48 20.78 2.74
C ASP A 205 -11.17 20.23 1.34
N THR A 206 -10.54 19.06 1.25
CA THR A 206 -10.32 18.36 -0.03
C THR A 206 -11.62 18.12 -0.79
N TRP A 207 -12.69 17.71 -0.10
CA TRP A 207 -14.00 17.53 -0.73
C TRP A 207 -14.56 18.85 -1.28
N GLN A 208 -14.44 19.94 -0.53
CA GLN A 208 -14.91 21.26 -0.97
C GLN A 208 -14.14 21.75 -2.19
N GLU A 209 -12.82 21.58 -2.21
CA GLU A 209 -11.96 21.94 -3.34
C GLU A 209 -12.31 21.13 -4.59
N TYR A 210 -12.42 19.80 -4.46
CA TYR A 210 -12.82 18.90 -5.54
C TYR A 210 -14.16 19.31 -6.17
N ARG A 211 -15.16 19.64 -5.34
CA ARG A 211 -16.50 20.04 -5.82
C ARG A 211 -16.55 21.44 -6.41
N SER A 212 -15.64 22.32 -6.02
CA SER A 212 -15.60 23.71 -6.50
C SER A 212 -14.76 23.88 -7.76
N GLY A 213 -13.79 22.98 -7.99
CA GLY A 213 -12.92 22.97 -9.16
C GLY A 213 -13.31 21.98 -10.28
N GLY A 214 -14.32 21.13 -10.03
CA GLY A 214 -14.85 20.14 -10.99
C GLY A 214 -16.05 20.63 -11.81
#